data_AF-A0A958AFH5-F1
#
_entry.id   AF-A0A958AFH5-F1
#
_cell.length_a   1.000
_cell.length_b   1.000
_cell.length_c   1.000
_cell.angle_alpha   90.00
_cell.angle_beta   90.00
_cell.angle_gamma   90.00
#
_symmetry.space_group_name_H-M   'P 1'
#
loop_
_entity.id
_entity.type
_entity.pdbx_description
1 polymer ?
#
loop_
_entity_poly.entity_id
_entity_poly.type
_entity_poly.pdbx_seq_one_letter_code
_entity_poly.pdbx_strand_id
1 'polypeptide(L)'
;MQNSAILQTDVMLDSAAERRRIWRNLLLYTVGVMTLSVLGGAMLSTGTGIGGLIFISGPILMVILLRALGGDGWQDAGLRLGSLPWYLFALLLFPGTLGLILGIGVVTGTILFRSSVGALAGAAVTGLVPALIFAMFEEWGWRGYLEPRLARLGIPDLRRHLLVGMIWAVWHIPYFWATPGFIALPPALLRCSWLAASWPWPWCMVNCGR
;
A
#
# COMPACT_ATOMS: atom_id res chain seq x y z
N MET A 1 16.33 42.06 -20.91
CA MET A 1 15.62 42.06 -19.61
C MET A 1 14.14 41.66 -19.71
N GLN A 2 13.42 41.98 -20.80
CA GLN A 2 12.03 41.52 -20.98
C GLN A 2 11.88 40.00 -21.15
N ASN A 3 12.75 39.35 -21.94
CA ASN A 3 12.68 37.89 -22.14
C ASN A 3 12.90 37.08 -20.86
N SER A 4 13.75 37.55 -19.94
CA SER A 4 14.00 36.87 -18.66
C SER A 4 12.82 36.95 -17.69
N ALA A 5 12.07 38.05 -17.71
CA ALA A 5 10.88 38.21 -16.87
C ALA A 5 9.71 37.35 -17.38
N ILE A 6 9.50 37.30 -18.70
CA ILE A 6 8.44 36.47 -19.32
C ILE A 6 8.70 34.98 -19.07
N LEU A 7 9.95 34.52 -19.24
CA LEU A 7 10.31 33.13 -18.96
C LEU A 7 10.11 32.76 -17.49
N GLN A 8 10.42 33.67 -16.55
CA GLN A 8 10.17 33.43 -15.13
C GLN A 8 8.68 33.36 -14.82
N THR A 9 7.85 34.23 -15.41
CA THR A 9 6.39 34.17 -15.20
C THR A 9 5.79 32.89 -15.76
N ASP A 10 6.21 32.45 -16.94
CA ASP A 10 5.70 31.23 -17.57
C ASP A 10 6.06 29.99 -16.75
N VAL A 11 7.32 29.90 -16.28
CA VAL A 11 7.78 28.81 -15.39
C VAL A 11 6.99 28.80 -14.07
N MET A 12 6.73 29.96 -13.48
CA MET A 12 5.96 30.07 -12.24
C MET A 12 4.49 29.67 -12.45
N LEU A 13 3.87 30.07 -13.54
CA LEU A 13 2.48 29.71 -13.87
C LEU A 13 2.35 28.21 -14.13
N ASP A 14 3.30 27.61 -14.85
CA ASP A 14 3.34 26.17 -15.12
C ASP A 14 3.51 25.38 -13.82
N SER A 15 4.45 25.79 -12.96
CA SER A 15 4.65 25.16 -11.64
C SER A 15 3.41 25.26 -10.74
N ALA A 16 2.69 26.39 -10.78
CA ALA A 16 1.46 26.57 -10.01
C ALA A 16 0.32 25.71 -10.57
N ALA A 17 0.22 25.59 -11.90
CA ALA A 17 -0.77 24.74 -12.55
C ALA A 17 -0.52 23.25 -12.29
N GLU A 18 0.75 22.81 -12.35
CA GLU A 18 1.18 21.46 -11.99
C GLU A 18 0.86 21.16 -10.53
N ARG A 19 1.24 22.05 -9.61
CA ARG A 19 0.96 21.90 -8.17
C ARG A 19 -0.53 21.77 -7.90
N ARG A 20 -1.37 22.59 -8.53
CA ARG A 20 -2.84 22.49 -8.42
C ARG A 20 -3.35 21.15 -8.95
N ARG A 21 -2.81 20.65 -10.06
CA ARG A 21 -3.18 19.34 -10.63
C ARG A 21 -2.83 18.21 -9.68
N ILE A 22 -1.63 18.22 -9.11
CA ILE A 22 -1.18 17.20 -8.15
C ILE A 22 -2.11 17.19 -6.93
N TRP A 23 -2.42 18.35 -6.35
CA TRP A 23 -3.35 18.44 -5.22
C TRP A 23 -4.76 17.94 -5.56
N ARG A 24 -5.30 18.34 -6.71
CA ARG A 24 -6.60 17.84 -7.19
C ARG A 24 -6.59 16.32 -7.28
N ASN A 25 -5.58 15.74 -7.90
CA ASN A 25 -5.51 14.30 -8.12
C ASN A 25 -5.26 13.53 -6.80
N LEU A 26 -4.46 14.09 -5.88
CA LEU A 26 -4.31 13.56 -4.52
C LEU A 26 -5.63 13.54 -3.74
N LEU A 27 -6.42 14.62 -3.84
CA LEU A 27 -7.73 14.70 -3.21
C LEU A 27 -8.69 13.68 -3.81
N LEU A 28 -8.78 13.63 -5.14
CA LEU A 28 -9.62 12.65 -5.86
C LEU A 28 -9.21 11.21 -5.52
N TYR A 29 -7.91 10.92 -5.47
CA TYR A 29 -7.39 9.62 -5.08
C TYR A 29 -7.84 9.26 -3.67
N THR A 30 -7.57 10.13 -2.70
CA THR A 30 -7.86 9.86 -1.29
C THR A 30 -9.36 9.68 -1.05
N VAL A 31 -10.18 10.60 -1.57
CA VAL A 31 -11.65 10.51 -1.45
C VAL A 31 -12.21 9.30 -2.18
N GLY A 32 -11.71 9.00 -3.38
CA GLY A 32 -12.14 7.83 -4.15
C GLY A 32 -11.81 6.52 -3.45
N VAL A 33 -10.59 6.36 -2.95
CA VAL A 33 -10.15 5.16 -2.20
C VAL A 33 -10.96 5.00 -0.91
N MET A 34 -11.25 6.10 -0.19
CA MET A 34 -12.09 6.05 1.01
C MET A 34 -13.54 5.68 0.68
N THR A 35 -14.09 6.22 -0.41
CA THR A 35 -15.44 5.87 -0.89
C THR A 35 -15.53 4.38 -1.25
N LEU A 36 -14.55 3.86 -1.99
CA LEU A 36 -14.47 2.45 -2.34
C LEU A 36 -14.30 1.55 -1.10
N SER A 37 -13.58 2.02 -0.08
CA SER A 37 -13.49 1.30 1.20
C SER A 37 -14.83 1.21 1.92
N VAL A 38 -15.54 2.33 2.05
CA VAL A 38 -16.86 2.36 2.69
C VAL A 38 -17.84 1.49 1.91
N LEU A 39 -17.87 1.60 0.59
CA LEU A 39 -18.71 0.77 -0.28
C LEU A 39 -18.37 -0.71 -0.13
N GLY A 40 -17.08 -1.06 -0.18
CA GLY A 40 -16.59 -2.42 -0.02
C GLY A 40 -16.96 -3.01 1.35
N GLY A 41 -16.74 -2.26 2.43
CA GLY A 41 -17.15 -2.65 3.78
C GLY A 41 -18.67 -2.82 3.92
N ALA A 42 -19.46 -1.89 3.38
CA ALA A 42 -20.92 -1.98 3.40
C ALA A 42 -21.42 -3.22 2.65
N MET A 43 -20.88 -3.52 1.47
CA MET A 43 -21.22 -4.72 0.71
C MET A 43 -20.74 -6.01 1.40
N LEU A 44 -19.61 -5.95 2.10
CA LEU A 44 -19.13 -7.09 2.87
C LEU A 44 -20.05 -7.37 4.08
N SER A 45 -20.62 -6.32 4.69
CA SER A 45 -21.58 -6.46 5.80
C SER A 45 -22.90 -7.14 5.40
N THR A 46 -23.22 -7.17 4.09
CA THR A 46 -24.37 -7.93 3.56
C THR A 46 -24.01 -9.37 3.20
N GLY A 47 -22.78 -9.81 3.50
CA GLY A 47 -22.29 -11.17 3.22
C GLY A 47 -21.72 -11.37 1.82
N THR A 48 -21.57 -10.30 1.02
CA THR A 48 -21.05 -10.43 -0.35
C THR A 48 -19.52 -10.35 -0.38
N GLY A 49 -18.86 -11.42 -0.86
CA GLY A 49 -17.40 -11.44 -1.02
C GLY A 49 -16.86 -10.40 -2.00
N ILE A 50 -17.72 -9.86 -2.88
CA ILE A 50 -17.40 -8.76 -3.80
C ILE A 50 -16.98 -7.50 -3.02
N GLY A 51 -17.54 -7.25 -1.84
CA GLY A 51 -17.17 -6.11 -1.01
C GLY A 51 -15.68 -6.11 -0.63
N GLY A 52 -15.13 -7.28 -0.33
CA GLY A 52 -13.69 -7.43 -0.07
C GLY A 52 -12.82 -7.15 -1.30
N LEU A 53 -13.28 -7.52 -2.49
CA LEU A 53 -12.59 -7.23 -3.74
C LEU A 53 -12.61 -5.73 -4.08
N ILE A 54 -13.75 -5.06 -3.89
CA ILE A 54 -13.87 -3.60 -4.08
C ILE A 54 -12.95 -2.86 -3.11
N PHE A 55 -12.92 -3.29 -1.85
CA PHE A 55 -12.01 -2.76 -0.85
C PHE A 55 -10.56 -2.89 -1.35
N ILE A 56 -10.06 -4.13 -1.51
CA ILE A 56 -8.63 -4.39 -1.77
C ILE A 56 -8.13 -3.82 -3.11
N SER A 57 -8.99 -3.79 -4.14
CA SER A 57 -8.64 -3.23 -5.45
C SER A 57 -8.83 -1.70 -5.54
N GLY A 58 -9.46 -1.08 -4.54
CA GLY A 58 -9.76 0.36 -4.55
C GLY A 58 -8.55 1.25 -4.84
N PRO A 59 -7.39 1.05 -4.17
CA PRO A 59 -6.18 1.81 -4.44
C PRO A 59 -5.74 1.74 -5.91
N ILE A 60 -5.60 0.55 -6.49
CA ILE A 60 -5.16 0.38 -7.89
C ILE A 60 -6.19 0.89 -8.90
N LEU A 61 -7.49 0.73 -8.64
CA LEU A 61 -8.56 1.26 -9.49
C LEU A 61 -8.47 2.79 -9.59
N MET A 62 -8.26 3.46 -8.47
CA MET A 62 -8.08 4.91 -8.44
C MET A 62 -6.79 5.37 -9.14
N VAL A 63 -5.70 4.60 -9.03
CA VAL A 63 -4.48 4.85 -9.79
C VAL A 63 -4.75 4.81 -11.29
N ILE A 64 -5.37 3.73 -11.78
CA ILE A 64 -5.68 3.55 -13.20
C ILE A 64 -6.58 4.69 -13.69
N LEU A 65 -7.63 5.02 -12.93
CA LEU A 65 -8.57 6.09 -13.26
C LEU A 65 -7.87 7.45 -13.40
N LEU A 66 -7.03 7.82 -12.43
CA LEU A 66 -6.36 9.13 -12.44
C LEU A 66 -5.20 9.20 -13.43
N ARG A 67 -4.54 8.08 -13.72
CA ARG A 67 -3.53 8.01 -14.78
C ARG A 67 -4.16 8.10 -16.17
N ALA A 68 -5.30 7.45 -16.39
CA ALA A 68 -6.00 7.47 -17.67
C ALA A 68 -6.78 8.77 -17.91
N LEU A 69 -7.52 9.27 -16.91
CA LEU A 69 -8.46 10.38 -17.06
C LEU A 69 -8.08 11.64 -16.26
N GLY A 70 -7.30 11.49 -15.19
CA GLY A 70 -6.88 12.59 -14.31
C GLY A 70 -5.72 13.43 -14.87
N GLY A 71 -5.19 13.10 -16.04
CA GLY A 71 -4.11 13.84 -16.70
C GLY A 71 -2.74 13.66 -16.04
N ASP A 72 -2.56 12.57 -15.29
CA ASP A 72 -1.26 12.19 -14.70
C ASP A 72 -0.38 11.41 -15.71
N GLY A 73 -0.98 10.70 -16.66
CA GLY A 73 -0.27 9.86 -17.61
C GLY A 73 0.45 8.66 -16.98
N TRP A 74 1.35 8.04 -17.74
CA TRP A 74 2.01 6.77 -17.39
C TRP A 74 3.54 6.85 -17.31
N GLN A 75 4.11 8.04 -17.51
CA GLN A 75 5.55 8.27 -17.63
C GLN A 75 6.30 7.95 -16.33
N ASP A 76 5.66 8.18 -15.18
CA ASP A 76 6.18 7.96 -13.83
C ASP A 76 5.48 6.77 -13.13
N ALA A 77 5.05 5.76 -13.89
CA ALA A 77 4.29 4.62 -13.36
C ALA A 77 5.07 3.69 -12.40
N GLY A 78 6.38 3.89 -12.24
CA GLY A 78 7.18 3.07 -11.32
C GLY A 78 7.38 1.62 -11.78
N LEU A 79 7.13 1.31 -13.06
CA LEU A 79 7.25 -0.04 -13.63
C LEU A 79 8.70 -0.46 -13.93
N ARG A 80 9.68 0.35 -13.52
CA ARG A 80 11.10 0.05 -13.73
C ARG A 80 11.54 -0.93 -12.65
N LEU A 81 12.24 -1.98 -13.04
CA LEU A 81 12.81 -2.94 -12.10
C LEU A 81 14.00 -2.30 -11.36
N GLY A 82 14.04 -2.50 -10.05
CA GLY A 82 15.16 -2.13 -9.20
C GLY A 82 16.26 -3.21 -9.19
N SER A 83 17.20 -3.09 -8.27
CA SER A 83 18.29 -4.06 -8.17
C SER A 83 17.83 -5.39 -7.56
N LEU A 84 18.31 -6.51 -8.11
CA LEU A 84 18.01 -7.87 -7.65
C LEU A 84 18.24 -8.12 -6.15
N PRO A 85 19.33 -7.62 -5.51
CA PRO A 85 19.56 -7.85 -4.08
C PRO A 85 18.42 -7.38 -3.18
N TRP A 86 17.79 -6.25 -3.50
CA TRP A 86 16.67 -5.72 -2.72
C TRP A 86 15.40 -6.55 -2.90
N TYR A 87 15.17 -7.11 -4.08
CA TYR A 87 14.07 -8.05 -4.30
C TYR A 87 14.29 -9.35 -3.53
N LEU A 88 15.52 -9.89 -3.54
CA LEU A 88 15.87 -11.08 -2.75
C LEU A 88 15.73 -10.81 -1.25
N PHE A 89 16.20 -9.65 -0.77
CA PHE A 89 16.03 -9.24 0.62
C PHE A 89 14.54 -9.20 1.00
N ALA A 90 13.71 -8.52 0.21
CA ALA A 90 12.27 -8.42 0.47
C ALA A 90 11.57 -9.79 0.43
N LEU A 91 11.94 -10.65 -0.53
CA LEU A 91 11.40 -12.00 -0.67
C LEU A 91 11.75 -12.90 0.52
N LEU A 92 12.97 -12.77 1.05
CA LEU A 92 13.46 -13.59 2.17
C LEU A 92 13.07 -13.04 3.54
N LEU A 93 12.80 -11.74 3.64
CA LEU A 93 12.47 -11.10 4.91
C LEU A 93 11.20 -11.67 5.54
N PHE A 94 10.15 -11.87 4.74
CA PHE A 94 8.90 -12.45 5.23
C PHE A 94 9.04 -13.89 5.74
N PRO A 95 9.54 -14.88 4.96
CA PRO A 95 9.73 -16.24 5.47
C PRO A 95 10.75 -16.29 6.61
N GLY A 96 11.78 -15.43 6.59
CA GLY A 96 12.76 -15.34 7.67
C GLY A 96 12.15 -14.86 8.99
N THR A 97 11.37 -13.78 8.96
CA THR A 97 10.68 -13.25 10.16
C THR A 97 9.58 -14.19 10.64
N LEU A 98 8.82 -14.80 9.73
CA LEU A 98 7.82 -15.82 10.06
C LEU A 98 8.47 -17.03 10.75
N GLY A 99 9.56 -17.56 10.18
CA GLY A 99 10.30 -18.68 10.76
C GLY A 99 10.85 -18.36 12.15
N LEU A 100 11.35 -17.14 12.36
CA LEU A 100 11.81 -16.68 13.67
C LEU A 100 10.68 -16.64 14.70
N ILE A 101 9.53 -16.07 14.36
CA ILE A 101 8.36 -15.98 15.26
C ILE A 101 7.85 -17.38 15.61
N LEU A 102 7.71 -18.26 14.61
CA LEU A 102 7.28 -19.64 14.83
C LEU A 102 8.29 -20.41 15.70
N GLY A 103 9.60 -20.22 15.48
CA GLY A 103 10.65 -20.84 16.28
C GLY A 103 10.59 -20.41 17.74
N ILE A 104 10.43 -19.12 18.01
CA ILE A 104 10.20 -18.61 19.38
C ILE A 104 8.95 -19.22 19.99
N GLY A 105 7.87 -19.33 19.21
CA GLY A 105 6.62 -19.95 19.66
C GLY A 105 6.76 -21.42 20.08
N VAL A 106 7.55 -22.20 19.33
CA VAL A 106 7.88 -23.59 19.68
C VAL A 106 8.73 -23.65 20.95
N VAL A 107 9.80 -22.86 21.03
CA VAL A 107 10.72 -22.86 22.19
C VAL A 107 9.99 -22.45 23.47
N THR A 108 9.05 -21.51 23.39
CA THR A 108 8.22 -21.07 24.52
C THR A 108 7.05 -22.00 24.83
N GLY A 109 6.81 -23.04 24.02
CA GLY A 109 5.68 -23.95 24.17
C GLY A 109 4.32 -23.32 23.85
N THR A 110 4.29 -22.13 23.24
CA THR A 110 3.05 -21.42 22.88
C THR A 110 2.45 -21.91 21.56
N ILE A 111 3.27 -22.51 20.69
CA ILE A 111 2.85 -23.09 19.41
C ILE A 111 3.12 -24.60 19.41
N LEU A 112 2.09 -25.38 19.10
CA LEU A 112 2.17 -26.82 18.88
C LEU A 112 1.82 -27.14 17.43
N PHE A 113 2.77 -27.71 16.69
CA PHE A 113 2.52 -28.17 15.32
C PHE A 113 1.71 -29.46 15.35
N ARG A 114 0.42 -29.34 15.07
CA ARG A 114 -0.51 -30.49 14.97
C ARG A 114 -0.74 -30.96 13.52
N SER A 115 -0.31 -30.16 12.55
CA SER A 115 -0.48 -30.41 11.12
C SER A 115 0.80 -30.96 10.51
N SER A 116 0.68 -31.77 9.46
CA SER A 116 1.85 -32.24 8.70
C SER A 116 2.53 -31.09 7.95
N VAL A 117 3.83 -31.24 7.68
CA VAL A 117 4.59 -30.28 6.86
C VAL A 117 3.94 -30.11 5.49
N GLY A 118 3.42 -31.19 4.89
CA GLY A 118 2.70 -31.13 3.61
C GLY A 118 1.41 -30.30 3.68
N ALA A 119 0.64 -30.43 4.77
CA ALA A 119 -0.56 -29.62 4.97
C ALA A 119 -0.23 -28.14 5.16
N LEU A 120 0.84 -27.84 5.89
CA LEU A 120 1.32 -26.47 6.10
C LEU A 120 1.83 -25.84 4.79
N ALA A 121 2.60 -26.60 4.00
CA ALA A 121 3.08 -26.16 2.69
C ALA A 121 1.91 -25.93 1.72
N GLY A 122 0.91 -26.81 1.71
CA GLY A 122 -0.30 -26.65 0.93
C GLY A 122 -1.06 -25.37 1.29
N ALA A 123 -1.28 -25.12 2.59
CA ALA A 123 -1.92 -23.90 3.07
C ALA A 123 -1.11 -22.62 2.76
N ALA A 124 0.22 -22.70 2.85
CA ALA A 124 1.10 -21.61 2.49
C ALA A 124 0.96 -21.26 1.01
N VAL A 125 0.98 -22.24 0.10
CA VAL A 125 0.84 -21.98 -1.34
C VAL A 125 -0.52 -21.41 -1.70
N THR A 126 -1.62 -21.98 -1.16
CA THR A 126 -2.98 -21.51 -1.47
C THR A 126 -3.28 -20.12 -0.91
N GLY A 127 -2.66 -19.75 0.23
CA GLY A 127 -2.77 -18.41 0.80
C GLY A 127 -1.83 -17.38 0.21
N LEU A 128 -0.61 -17.79 -0.17
CA LEU A 128 0.46 -16.87 -0.58
C LEU A 128 0.15 -16.17 -1.90
N VAL A 129 -0.30 -16.89 -2.92
CA VAL A 129 -0.53 -16.29 -4.25
C VAL A 129 -1.60 -15.18 -4.19
N PRO A 130 -2.80 -15.41 -3.61
CA PRO A 130 -3.78 -14.34 -3.42
C PRO A 130 -3.23 -13.19 -2.57
N ALA A 131 -2.50 -13.49 -1.50
CA ALA A 131 -1.93 -12.46 -0.63
C ALA A 131 -0.93 -11.55 -1.37
N LEU A 132 -0.09 -12.12 -2.24
CA LEU A 132 0.85 -11.34 -3.06
C LEU A 132 0.12 -10.45 -4.07
N ILE A 133 -0.95 -10.95 -4.69
CA ILE A 133 -1.76 -10.16 -5.63
C ILE A 133 -2.44 -8.99 -4.91
N PHE A 134 -3.04 -9.25 -3.75
CA PHE A 134 -3.67 -8.22 -2.93
C PHE A 134 -2.67 -7.18 -2.42
N ALA A 135 -1.52 -7.63 -1.93
CA ALA A 135 -0.43 -6.74 -1.55
C ALA A 135 0.02 -5.87 -2.73
N MET A 136 0.16 -6.45 -3.93
CA MET A 136 0.51 -5.68 -5.13
C MET A 136 -0.52 -4.59 -5.45
N PHE A 137 -1.82 -4.87 -5.35
CA PHE A 137 -2.87 -3.88 -5.59
C PHE A 137 -2.82 -2.71 -4.60
N GLU A 138 -2.59 -2.99 -3.33
CA GLU A 138 -2.41 -1.96 -2.32
C GLU A 138 -1.14 -1.15 -2.57
N GLU A 139 0.01 -1.82 -2.72
CA GLU A 139 1.31 -1.16 -2.82
C GLU A 139 1.40 -0.21 -4.03
N TRP A 140 0.79 -0.58 -5.16
CA TRP A 140 0.70 0.30 -6.33
C TRP A 140 -0.04 1.61 -6.03
N GLY A 141 -1.06 1.57 -5.19
CA GLY A 141 -1.76 2.78 -4.76
C GLY A 141 -0.94 3.63 -3.79
N TRP A 142 -0.47 3.01 -2.71
CA TRP A 142 0.17 3.74 -1.61
C TRP A 142 1.57 4.23 -1.97
N ARG A 143 2.44 3.32 -2.42
CA ARG A 143 3.85 3.61 -2.70
C ARG A 143 4.07 3.89 -4.19
N GLY A 144 3.24 3.33 -5.07
CA GLY A 144 3.31 3.57 -6.52
C GLY A 144 2.63 4.86 -7.01
N TYR A 145 1.74 5.47 -6.22
CA TYR A 145 0.98 6.65 -6.65
C TYR A 145 0.92 7.77 -5.63
N LEU A 146 0.47 7.49 -4.40
CA LEU A 146 0.27 8.51 -3.37
C LEU A 146 1.60 9.09 -2.89
N GLU A 147 2.55 8.23 -2.54
CA GLU A 147 3.87 8.66 -2.07
C GLU A 147 4.60 9.53 -3.11
N PRO A 148 4.81 9.12 -4.37
CA PRO A 148 5.59 9.94 -5.32
C PRO A 148 4.97 11.32 -5.60
N ARG A 149 3.64 11.46 -5.47
CA ARG A 149 2.96 12.76 -5.59
C ARG A 149 3.24 13.68 -4.41
N LEU A 150 3.22 13.16 -3.20
CA LEU A 150 3.61 13.92 -2.01
C LEU A 150 5.08 14.32 -2.08
N ALA A 151 5.95 13.44 -2.60
CA ALA A 151 7.36 13.75 -2.86
C ALA A 151 7.52 14.90 -3.86
N ARG A 152 6.78 14.88 -4.98
CA ARG A 152 6.76 15.98 -5.98
C ARG A 152 6.29 17.32 -5.41
N LEU A 153 5.43 17.30 -4.37
CA LEU A 153 5.03 18.52 -3.66
C LEU A 153 6.09 19.07 -2.70
N GLY A 154 7.25 18.42 -2.60
CA GLY A 154 8.33 18.78 -1.68
C GLY A 154 8.07 18.38 -0.24
N ILE A 155 7.18 17.42 0.02
CA ILE A 155 6.90 16.95 1.38
C ILE A 155 8.06 16.03 1.84
N PRO A 156 8.71 16.33 2.98
CA PRO A 156 9.81 15.53 3.51
C PRO A 156 9.40 14.07 3.77
N ASP A 157 10.36 13.15 3.60
CA ASP A 157 10.13 11.70 3.65
C ASP A 157 9.36 11.25 4.91
N LEU A 158 9.80 11.64 6.10
CA LEU A 158 9.11 11.25 7.35
C LEU A 158 7.64 11.68 7.36
N ARG A 159 7.35 12.94 6.99
CA ARG A 159 5.97 13.46 6.98
C ARG A 159 5.13 12.75 5.95
N ARG A 160 5.72 12.46 4.79
CA ARG A 160 5.08 11.73 3.70
C ARG A 160 4.71 10.31 4.13
N HIS A 161 5.64 9.57 4.73
CA HIS A 161 5.37 8.21 5.21
C HIS A 161 4.31 8.17 6.32
N LEU A 162 4.36 9.12 7.27
CA LEU A 162 3.33 9.24 8.31
C LEU A 162 1.95 9.55 7.71
N LEU A 163 1.88 10.45 6.72
CA LEU A 163 0.62 10.80 6.06
C LEU A 163 0.04 9.60 5.29
N VAL A 164 0.86 8.89 4.51
CA VAL A 164 0.43 7.68 3.80
C VAL A 164 -0.04 6.61 4.79
N GLY A 165 0.72 6.37 5.87
CA GLY A 165 0.36 5.40 6.91
C GLY A 165 -0.95 5.75 7.62
N MET A 166 -1.20 7.04 7.88
CA MET A 166 -2.45 7.49 8.48
C MET A 166 -3.64 7.29 7.54
N ILE A 167 -3.52 7.66 6.26
CA ILE A 167 -4.58 7.46 5.26
C ILE A 167 -4.85 5.95 5.10
N TRP A 168 -3.79 5.13 5.03
CA TRP A 168 -3.89 3.68 4.95
C TRP A 168 -4.59 3.07 6.17
N ALA A 169 -4.28 3.54 7.38
CA ALA A 169 -4.94 3.08 8.61
C ALA A 169 -6.43 3.43 8.62
N VAL A 170 -6.78 4.67 8.24
CA VAL A 170 -8.19 5.11 8.14
C VAL A 170 -8.94 4.32 7.06
N TRP A 171 -8.28 4.02 5.94
CA TRP A 171 -8.86 3.25 4.85
C TRP A 171 -9.35 1.87 5.31
N HIS A 172 -8.73 1.25 6.31
CA HIS A 172 -9.15 -0.07 6.81
C HIS A 172 -10.37 -0.07 7.74
N ILE A 173 -10.75 1.08 8.31
CA ILE A 173 -11.81 1.14 9.33
C ILE A 173 -13.12 0.47 8.86
N PRO A 174 -13.65 0.75 7.65
CA PRO A 174 -14.89 0.11 7.19
C PRO A 174 -14.78 -1.41 7.04
N TYR A 175 -13.62 -1.90 6.61
CA TYR A 175 -13.37 -3.33 6.44
C TYR A 175 -13.39 -4.07 7.78
N PHE A 176 -12.73 -3.53 8.81
CA PHE A 176 -12.75 -4.15 10.14
C PHE A 176 -14.13 -4.14 10.77
N TRP A 177 -14.86 -3.04 10.59
CA TRP A 177 -16.24 -2.97 11.06
C TRP A 177 -17.10 -4.07 10.43
N ALA A 178 -16.92 -4.34 9.13
CA ALA A 178 -17.62 -5.40 8.42
C ALA A 178 -17.10 -6.81 8.72
N THR A 179 -15.91 -6.95 9.31
CA THR A 179 -15.28 -8.25 9.63
C THR A 179 -14.82 -8.33 11.10
N PRO A 180 -15.76 -8.34 12.09
CA PRO A 180 -15.39 -8.28 13.51
C PRO A 180 -14.47 -9.40 13.98
N GLY A 181 -14.49 -10.56 13.29
CA GLY A 181 -13.59 -11.69 13.55
C GLY A 181 -12.10 -11.35 13.40
N PHE A 182 -11.74 -10.36 12.57
CA PHE A 182 -10.37 -9.86 12.50
C PHE A 182 -9.95 -9.14 13.78
N ILE A 183 -10.86 -8.35 14.38
CA ILE A 183 -10.61 -7.58 15.60
C ILE A 183 -10.58 -8.51 16.84
N ALA A 184 -11.25 -9.66 16.76
CA ALA A 184 -11.30 -10.66 17.82
C ALA A 184 -10.01 -11.52 17.93
N LEU A 185 -9.07 -11.40 16.98
CA LEU A 185 -7.77 -12.06 17.11
C LEU A 185 -6.99 -11.45 18.30
N PRO A 186 -6.16 -12.25 19.01
CA PRO A 186 -5.33 -11.73 20.09
C PRO A 186 -4.56 -10.48 19.64
N PRO A 187 -4.59 -9.38 20.42
CA PRO A 187 -3.96 -8.12 20.03
C PRO A 187 -2.46 -8.23 19.69
N ALA A 188 -1.78 -9.28 20.18
CA ALA A 188 -0.40 -9.59 19.83
C ALA A 188 -0.23 -10.02 18.35
N LEU A 189 -1.17 -10.79 17.79
CA LEU A 189 -1.12 -11.24 16.39
C LEU A 189 -1.56 -10.12 15.43
N LEU A 190 -2.54 -9.31 15.84
CA LEU A 190 -2.93 -8.09 15.12
C LEU A 190 -1.79 -7.06 15.10
N ARG A 191 -1.05 -6.87 16.21
CA ARG A 191 0.06 -5.90 16.21
C ARG A 191 1.28 -6.35 15.40
N CYS A 192 1.57 -7.65 15.33
CA CYS A 192 2.75 -8.15 14.62
C CYS A 192 2.57 -8.17 13.09
N SER A 193 1.40 -8.52 12.57
CA SER A 193 1.15 -8.45 11.12
C SER A 193 1.09 -7.01 10.61
N TRP A 194 0.60 -6.08 11.43
CA TRP A 194 0.44 -4.66 11.09
C TRP A 194 1.74 -3.85 11.13
N LEU A 195 2.61 -4.11 12.11
CA LEU A 195 3.94 -3.48 12.19
C LEU A 195 4.90 -4.08 11.14
N ALA A 196 4.80 -5.37 10.83
CA ALA A 196 5.60 -6.00 9.80
C ALA A 196 5.23 -5.55 8.38
N ALA A 197 3.93 -5.34 8.09
CA ALA A 197 3.46 -4.82 6.81
C ALA A 197 3.86 -3.36 6.57
N SER A 198 4.13 -2.58 7.62
CA SER A 198 4.40 -1.14 7.52
C SER A 198 5.88 -0.75 7.50
N TRP A 199 6.84 -1.63 7.86
CA TRP A 199 8.16 -1.14 8.30
C TRP A 199 9.46 -1.77 7.77
N PRO A 200 9.51 -2.35 6.55
CA PRO A 200 10.79 -2.24 5.83
C PRO A 200 10.68 -1.88 4.34
N TRP A 201 9.49 -1.97 3.73
CA TRP A 201 9.31 -1.74 2.29
C TRP A 201 9.53 -0.30 1.79
N PRO A 202 9.21 0.77 2.54
CA PRO A 202 9.43 2.13 2.08
C PRO A 202 10.92 2.45 1.80
N TRP A 203 11.84 1.86 2.56
CA TRP A 203 13.28 2.15 2.42
C TRP A 203 13.90 1.45 1.20
N CYS A 204 13.49 0.21 0.89
CA CYS A 204 13.92 -0.49 -0.31
C CYS A 204 13.48 0.22 -1.59
N MET A 205 12.25 0.74 -1.68
CA MET A 205 11.78 1.36 -2.93
C MET A 205 12.35 2.76 -3.18
N VAL A 206 12.62 3.54 -2.12
CA VAL A 206 13.24 4.87 -2.25
C VAL A 206 14.72 4.79 -2.67
N ASN A 207 15.43 3.74 -2.26
CA ASN A 207 16.86 3.55 -2.57
C ASN A 207 17.14 2.62 -3.77
N CYS A 208 16.14 1.94 -4.32
CA CYS A 208 16.30 1.08 -5.52
C CYS A 208 16.37 1.85 -6.85
N GLY A 209 16.03 3.14 -6.86
CA GLY A 209 15.89 3.95 -8.06
C GLY A 209 16.69 5.24 -8.10
N ARG A 210 17.66 5.42 -7.20
CA ARG A 210 18.69 6.46 -7.30
C ARG A 210 20.02 5.85 -7.74
#